data_AF-A0A183PJU6-F1
#
_entry.id   AF-A0A183PJU6-F1
#
_cell.length_a   1.000
_cell.length_b   1.000
_cell.length_c   1.000
_cell.angle_alpha   90.00
_cell.angle_beta   90.00
_cell.angle_gamma   90.00
#
_symmetry.space_group_name_H-M   'P 1'
#
loop_
_entity.id
_entity.type
_entity.pdbx_description
1 polymer ?
#
loop_
_entity_poly.entity_id
_entity_poly.type
_entity_poly.pdbx_seq_one_letter_code
_entity_poly.pdbx_strand_id
1 'polypeptide(L)'
;MLLRSAVGFLHGLLYKPYGFWVLSPVFIILEILCGFIIIDKVPYTEIDWVAYMQQVSGFINGTLDYDKLEGQTGPCVYPAGHLYVYTLLHWLSGGGSLIRNAQFVFLGLYITTLVLIFNIYRLSSQIPPYALFFMCIMSYRVHSIYLLRLFNDPVAMLFLYASVNALLYNRFTVGSILFSLGVSVKMNILLFLPGFLIVLVWHKGILETIGHLCECFIVQLAVGTPFLFHNAWAYVSSAFNFGRQFMYIWTVNWRFLPESVFLDRRFHMILLILHLCMLFVFFWKFIRSLSKFHVTCFVVIIKITSLLVHSSTNIS
;
A
#
# COMPACT_ATOMS: atom_id res chain seq x y z
N MET A 1 38.15 14.45 22.33
CA MET A 1 37.04 15.35 21.95
C MET A 1 36.38 14.89 20.65
N LEU A 2 37.13 14.74 19.55
CA LEU A 2 36.65 14.23 18.25
C LEU A 2 35.85 12.93 18.31
N LEU A 3 36.35 11.90 19.01
CA LEU A 3 35.65 10.60 19.10
C LEU A 3 34.28 10.70 19.77
N ARG A 4 34.16 11.52 20.84
CA ARG A 4 32.88 11.73 21.53
C ARG A 4 31.89 12.51 20.66
N SER A 5 32.36 13.50 19.91
CA SER A 5 31.53 14.25 18.95
C SER A 5 31.06 13.37 17.79
N ALA A 6 31.93 12.51 17.25
CA ALA A 6 31.58 11.56 16.20
C ALA A 6 30.53 10.53 16.66
N VAL A 7 30.71 9.97 17.87
CA VAL A 7 29.73 9.04 18.46
C VAL A 7 28.39 9.74 18.73
N GLY A 8 28.42 10.98 19.23
CA GLY A 8 27.20 11.77 19.44
C GLY A 8 26.45 12.07 18.15
N PHE A 9 27.17 12.39 17.07
CA PHE A 9 26.58 12.60 15.74
C PHE A 9 25.96 11.31 15.19
N LEU A 10 26.68 10.18 15.27
CA LEU A 10 26.19 8.88 14.79
C LEU A 10 24.94 8.43 15.57
N HIS A 11 24.96 8.58 16.89
CA HIS A 11 23.78 8.32 17.72
C HIS A 11 22.60 9.22 17.32
N GLY A 12 22.85 10.50 17.09
CA GLY A 12 21.80 11.41 16.64
C GLY A 12 21.26 11.03 15.25
N LEU A 13 22.12 10.61 14.31
CA LEU A 13 21.73 10.13 12.99
C LEU A 13 20.79 8.91 13.04
N LEU A 14 21.02 7.99 13.97
CA LEU A 14 20.26 6.75 14.09
C LEU A 14 18.93 6.91 14.84
N TYR A 15 18.84 7.87 15.76
CA TYR A 15 17.70 7.98 16.69
C TYR A 15 16.92 9.30 16.61
N LYS A 16 17.47 10.38 16.03
CA LYS A 16 16.79 11.69 15.97
C LYS A 16 16.11 11.91 14.62
N PRO A 17 15.00 12.67 14.56
CA PRO A 17 14.25 12.89 13.32
C PRO A 17 15.07 13.48 12.16
N TYR A 18 16.09 14.29 12.45
CA TYR A 18 16.95 14.84 11.39
C TYR A 18 17.72 13.75 10.64
N GLY A 19 17.91 12.58 11.26
CA GLY A 19 18.59 11.44 10.65
C GLY A 19 17.89 10.91 9.40
N PHE A 20 16.56 11.05 9.31
CA PHE A 20 15.82 10.69 8.10
C PHE A 20 16.29 11.46 6.87
N TRP A 21 16.63 12.75 7.01
CA TRP A 21 17.08 13.58 5.88
C TRP A 21 18.42 13.15 5.30
N VAL A 22 19.26 12.52 6.13
CA VAL A 22 20.59 12.05 5.72
C VAL A 22 20.55 10.59 5.30
N LEU A 23 19.90 9.71 6.08
CA LEU A 23 19.86 8.27 5.83
C LEU A 23 18.98 7.90 4.64
N SER A 24 17.84 8.58 4.44
CA SER A 24 16.91 8.27 3.34
C SER A 24 17.57 8.35 1.96
N PRO A 25 18.23 9.45 1.55
CA PRO A 25 18.86 9.53 0.24
C PRO A 25 20.00 8.51 0.08
N VAL A 26 20.77 8.24 1.14
CA VAL A 26 21.83 7.23 1.12
C VAL A 26 21.25 5.84 0.83
N PHE A 27 20.22 5.43 1.57
CA PHE A 27 19.59 4.12 1.35
C PHE A 27 18.89 4.03 0.00
N ILE A 28 18.26 5.11 -0.49
CA ILE A 28 17.67 5.14 -1.83
C ILE A 28 18.74 4.90 -2.91
N ILE A 29 19.91 5.55 -2.82
CA ILE A 29 21.00 5.33 -3.78
C ILE A 29 21.50 3.89 -3.72
N LEU A 30 21.69 3.33 -2.52
CA LEU A 30 22.10 1.94 -2.35
C LEU A 30 21.07 0.97 -2.93
N GLU A 31 19.78 1.23 -2.76
CA GLU A 31 18.69 0.41 -3.31
C GLU A 31 18.59 0.52 -4.84
N ILE A 32 18.87 1.68 -5.41
CA ILE A 32 18.98 1.84 -6.88
C ILE A 32 20.11 0.96 -7.40
N LEU A 33 21.31 1.05 -6.81
CA LEU A 33 22.48 0.25 -7.20
C LEU A 33 22.20 -1.25 -7.04
N CYS A 34 21.59 -1.65 -5.92
CA CYS A 34 21.15 -3.02 -5.67
C CYS A 34 20.17 -3.49 -6.76
N GLY A 35 19.18 -2.67 -7.11
CA GLY A 35 18.22 -2.96 -8.17
C GLY A 35 18.87 -3.19 -9.53
N PHE A 36 19.85 -2.35 -9.92
CA PHE A 36 20.63 -2.56 -11.14
C PHE A 36 21.41 -3.87 -11.11
N ILE A 37 22.06 -4.19 -9.98
CA ILE A 37 22.80 -5.45 -9.81
C ILE A 37 21.84 -6.65 -9.93
N ILE A 38 20.66 -6.59 -9.31
CA ILE A 38 19.67 -7.67 -9.37
C ILE A 38 19.20 -7.88 -10.81
N ILE A 39 18.85 -6.80 -11.53
CA ILE A 39 18.40 -6.89 -12.93
C ILE A 39 19.49 -7.45 -13.85
N ASP A 40 20.77 -7.19 -13.56
CA ASP A 40 21.88 -7.70 -14.38
C ASP A 40 22.31 -9.13 -14.02
N LYS A 41 22.28 -9.49 -12.73
CA LYS A 41 22.89 -10.73 -12.23
C LYS A 41 21.90 -11.84 -11.89
N VAL A 42 20.63 -11.51 -11.66
CA VAL A 42 19.63 -12.49 -11.25
C VAL A 42 18.68 -12.78 -12.41
N PRO A 43 18.49 -14.06 -12.79
CA PRO A 43 17.55 -14.42 -13.85
C PRO A 43 16.12 -13.98 -13.54
N TYR A 44 15.46 -13.44 -14.57
CA TYR A 44 14.04 -13.17 -14.55
C TYR A 44 13.23 -14.46 -14.29
N THR A 45 12.16 -14.37 -13.50
CA THR A 45 11.29 -15.50 -13.17
C THR A 45 9.86 -15.19 -13.61
N GLU A 46 9.46 -15.78 -14.72
CA GLU A 46 8.10 -15.66 -15.25
C GLU A 46 7.08 -16.33 -14.32
N ILE A 47 6.01 -15.61 -13.97
CA ILE A 47 4.86 -16.16 -13.25
C ILE A 47 3.57 -15.65 -13.90
N ASP A 48 3.37 -14.33 -13.90
CA ASP A 48 2.11 -13.73 -14.36
C ASP A 48 2.27 -12.74 -15.52
N TRP A 49 3.49 -12.29 -15.85
CA TRP A 49 3.71 -11.22 -16.81
C TRP A 49 3.15 -11.56 -18.19
N VAL A 50 3.42 -12.76 -18.70
CA VAL A 50 2.89 -13.22 -19.99
C VAL A 50 1.36 -13.27 -19.96
N ALA A 51 0.76 -13.71 -18.86
CA ALA A 51 -0.69 -13.72 -18.72
C ALA A 51 -1.27 -12.29 -18.71
N TYR A 52 -0.62 -11.35 -18.02
CA TYR A 52 -1.02 -9.94 -18.05
C TYR A 52 -0.93 -9.37 -19.46
N MET A 53 0.15 -9.66 -20.20
CA MET A 53 0.31 -9.19 -21.58
C MET A 53 -0.78 -9.75 -22.49
N GLN A 54 -1.14 -11.03 -22.37
CA GLN A 54 -2.22 -11.65 -23.15
C GLN A 54 -3.60 -11.01 -22.85
N GLN A 55 -3.92 -10.82 -21.57
CA GLN A 55 -5.16 -10.16 -21.15
C GLN A 55 -5.24 -8.73 -21.71
N VAL A 56 -4.13 -7.99 -21.65
CA VAL A 56 -4.02 -6.62 -22.19
C VAL A 56 -4.09 -6.60 -23.71
N SER A 57 -3.47 -7.55 -24.42
CA SER A 57 -3.60 -7.66 -25.87
C SER A 57 -5.06 -7.89 -26.28
N GLY A 58 -5.80 -8.72 -25.53
CA GLY A 58 -7.25 -8.88 -25.71
C GLY A 58 -8.01 -7.57 -25.58
N PHE A 59 -7.69 -6.78 -24.56
CA PHE A 59 -8.26 -5.45 -24.34
C PHE A 59 -7.89 -4.44 -25.46
N ILE A 60 -6.63 -4.37 -25.85
CA ILE A 60 -6.14 -3.49 -26.95
C ILE A 60 -6.83 -3.85 -28.28
N ASN A 61 -7.14 -5.13 -28.50
CA ASN A 61 -7.88 -5.62 -29.66
C ASN A 61 -9.40 -5.36 -29.60
N GLY A 62 -9.89 -4.64 -28.58
CA GLY A 62 -11.28 -4.22 -28.45
C GLY A 62 -12.16 -5.13 -27.58
N THR A 63 -11.59 -6.09 -26.86
CA THR A 63 -12.37 -6.95 -25.95
C THR A 63 -12.74 -6.20 -24.69
N LEU A 64 -14.05 -5.92 -24.51
CA LEU A 64 -14.61 -5.26 -23.33
C LEU A 64 -15.45 -6.19 -22.45
N ASP A 65 -15.50 -7.48 -22.79
CA ASP A 65 -16.21 -8.50 -22.03
C ASP A 65 -15.22 -9.25 -21.13
N TYR A 66 -15.34 -9.11 -19.82
CA TYR A 66 -14.41 -9.71 -18.86
C TYR A 66 -14.41 -11.23 -18.90
N ASP A 67 -15.52 -11.86 -19.31
CA ASP A 67 -15.60 -13.31 -19.49
C ASP A 67 -14.69 -13.81 -20.63
N LYS A 68 -14.22 -12.92 -21.51
CA LYS A 68 -13.36 -13.21 -22.66
C LYS A 68 -11.94 -12.68 -22.50
N LEU A 69 -11.67 -11.91 -21.43
CA LEU A 69 -10.33 -11.42 -21.13
C LEU A 69 -9.59 -12.49 -20.34
N GLU A 70 -8.81 -13.33 -21.00
CA GLU A 70 -8.06 -14.42 -20.38
C GLU A 70 -6.60 -14.44 -20.84
N GLY A 71 -5.76 -15.02 -19.99
CA GLY A 71 -4.37 -15.35 -20.30
C GLY A 71 -4.08 -16.81 -19.93
N GLN A 72 -2.83 -17.23 -20.09
CA GLN A 72 -2.40 -18.60 -19.83
C GLN A 72 -2.62 -19.07 -18.38
N THR A 73 -2.78 -18.14 -17.44
CA THR A 73 -3.08 -18.44 -16.02
C THR A 73 -4.56 -18.32 -15.67
N GLY A 74 -5.43 -18.06 -16.66
CA GLY A 74 -6.88 -17.97 -16.51
C GLY A 74 -7.45 -16.57 -16.78
N PRO A 75 -8.71 -16.33 -16.37
CA PRO A 75 -9.42 -15.09 -16.66
C PRO A 75 -8.78 -13.87 -15.98
N CYS A 76 -9.08 -12.69 -16.51
CA CYS A 76 -8.72 -11.41 -15.93
C CYS A 76 -9.56 -11.18 -14.69
N VAL A 77 -8.87 -10.99 -13.59
CA VAL A 77 -9.45 -10.98 -12.26
C VAL A 77 -9.13 -9.73 -11.46
N TYR A 78 -8.54 -8.75 -12.15
CA TYR A 78 -8.19 -7.46 -11.61
C TYR A 78 -9.17 -6.42 -12.14
N PRO A 79 -9.49 -5.37 -11.39
CA PRO A 79 -10.34 -4.31 -11.92
C PRO A 79 -9.64 -3.54 -13.06
N ALA A 80 -10.41 -2.71 -13.77
CA ALA A 80 -10.00 -2.13 -15.05
C ALA A 80 -8.72 -1.27 -14.99
N GLY A 81 -8.36 -0.73 -13.83
CA GLY A 81 -7.11 -0.02 -13.62
C GLY A 81 -5.87 -0.86 -13.96
N HIS A 82 -5.92 -2.17 -13.71
CA HIS A 82 -4.87 -3.10 -14.13
C HIS A 82 -4.65 -3.06 -15.64
N LEU A 83 -5.72 -3.16 -16.43
CA LEU A 83 -5.64 -3.17 -17.89
C LEU A 83 -5.03 -1.88 -18.43
N TYR A 84 -5.39 -0.72 -17.86
CA TYR A 84 -4.82 0.56 -18.30
C TYR A 84 -3.33 0.69 -17.96
N VAL A 85 -2.93 0.32 -16.74
CA VAL A 85 -1.52 0.37 -16.34
C VAL A 85 -0.69 -0.58 -17.20
N TYR A 86 -1.17 -1.81 -17.39
CA TYR A 86 -0.43 -2.80 -18.17
C TYR A 86 -0.51 -2.57 -19.67
N THR A 87 -1.48 -1.80 -20.19
CA THR A 87 -1.46 -1.27 -21.57
C THR A 87 -0.27 -0.34 -21.77
N LEU A 88 0.00 0.57 -20.83
CA LEU A 88 1.18 1.42 -20.87
C LEU A 88 2.47 0.59 -20.84
N LEU A 89 2.53 -0.41 -19.96
CA LEU A 89 3.69 -1.31 -19.86
C LEU A 89 3.88 -2.15 -21.14
N HIS A 90 2.78 -2.61 -21.75
CA HIS A 90 2.80 -3.33 -23.02
C HIS A 90 3.45 -2.46 -24.12
N TRP A 91 3.09 -1.17 -24.22
CA TRP A 91 3.73 -0.27 -25.18
C TRP A 91 5.23 -0.04 -24.89
N LEU A 92 5.60 0.19 -23.64
CA LEU A 92 7.00 0.44 -23.25
C LEU A 92 7.92 -0.79 -23.39
N SER A 93 7.34 -1.98 -23.37
CA SER A 93 8.06 -3.26 -23.46
C SER A 93 7.97 -3.93 -24.83
N GLY A 94 7.51 -3.22 -25.88
CA GLY A 94 7.40 -3.81 -27.22
C GLY A 94 6.46 -5.02 -27.25
N GLY A 95 5.28 -4.87 -26.65
CA GLY A 95 4.27 -5.91 -26.53
C GLY A 95 4.57 -6.96 -25.46
N GLY A 96 5.37 -6.62 -24.45
CA GLY A 96 5.75 -7.55 -23.38
C GLY A 96 7.02 -8.36 -23.64
N SER A 97 7.64 -8.23 -24.82
CA SER A 97 8.83 -8.99 -25.22
C SER A 97 10.13 -8.45 -24.60
N LEU A 98 10.22 -7.13 -24.41
CA LEU A 98 11.38 -6.46 -23.84
C LEU A 98 11.27 -6.42 -22.31
N ILE A 99 11.46 -7.59 -21.68
CA ILE A 99 11.38 -7.76 -20.21
C ILE A 99 12.30 -6.78 -19.47
N ARG A 100 13.49 -6.52 -20.01
CA ARG A 100 14.45 -5.62 -19.36
C ARG A 100 13.92 -4.19 -19.22
N ASN A 101 13.15 -3.70 -20.20
CA ASN A 101 12.50 -2.39 -20.10
C ASN A 101 11.46 -2.38 -18.99
N ALA A 102 10.64 -3.43 -18.91
CA ALA A 102 9.66 -3.59 -17.83
C ALA A 102 10.33 -3.64 -16.46
N GLN A 103 11.45 -4.37 -16.31
CA GLN A 103 12.22 -4.42 -15.08
C GLN A 103 12.72 -3.04 -14.63
N PHE A 104 13.18 -2.19 -15.56
CA PHE A 104 13.57 -0.82 -15.22
C PHE A 104 12.39 0.07 -14.83
N VAL A 105 11.22 -0.10 -15.45
CA VAL A 105 10.00 0.59 -15.00
C VAL A 105 9.63 0.14 -13.59
N PHE A 106 9.70 -1.15 -13.30
CA PHE A 106 9.44 -1.70 -11.96
C PHE A 106 10.50 -1.30 -10.93
N LEU A 107 11.75 -1.06 -11.33
CA LEU A 107 12.76 -0.45 -10.47
C LEU A 107 12.37 0.98 -10.10
N GLY A 108 11.93 1.80 -11.07
CA GLY A 108 11.42 3.13 -10.78
C GLY A 108 10.22 3.11 -9.83
N LEU A 109 9.29 2.17 -10.05
CA LEU A 109 8.12 1.94 -9.19
C LEU A 109 8.52 1.51 -7.77
N TYR A 110 9.51 0.61 -7.64
CA TYR A 110 10.08 0.20 -6.36
C TYR A 110 10.66 1.37 -5.59
N ILE A 111 11.54 2.15 -6.23
CA ILE A 111 12.21 3.29 -5.61
C ILE A 111 11.20 4.37 -5.21
N THR A 112 10.21 4.66 -6.05
CA THR A 112 9.15 5.63 -5.72
C THR A 112 8.35 5.15 -4.51
N THR A 113 8.01 3.86 -4.46
CA THR A 113 7.31 3.28 -3.31
C THR A 113 8.15 3.40 -2.04
N LEU A 114 9.46 3.11 -2.13
CA LEU A 114 10.38 3.22 -1.00
C LEU A 114 10.48 4.66 -0.49
N VAL A 115 10.56 5.65 -1.38
CA VAL A 115 10.56 7.09 -1.03
C VAL A 115 9.29 7.45 -0.26
N LEU A 116 8.12 7.01 -0.74
CA LEU A 116 6.84 7.26 -0.07
C LEU A 116 6.80 6.63 1.32
N ILE A 117 7.32 5.41 1.46
CA ILE A 117 7.43 4.73 2.76
C ILE A 117 8.35 5.52 3.69
N PHE A 118 9.56 5.88 3.25
CA PHE A 118 10.50 6.66 4.06
C PHE A 118 9.90 7.98 4.53
N ASN A 119 9.13 8.64 3.66
CA ASN A 119 8.44 9.87 4.02
C ASN A 119 7.35 9.65 5.09
N ILE A 120 6.58 8.56 5.01
CA ILE A 120 5.61 8.18 6.05
C ILE A 120 6.32 7.99 7.40
N TYR A 121 7.43 7.25 7.42
CA TYR A 121 8.19 7.02 8.66
C TYR A 121 8.73 8.33 9.24
N ARG A 122 9.31 9.19 8.39
CA ARG A 122 9.79 10.53 8.76
C ARG A 122 8.69 11.37 9.38
N LEU A 123 7.52 11.43 8.75
CA LEU A 123 6.38 12.22 9.23
C LEU A 123 5.76 11.63 10.50
N SER A 124 5.73 10.30 10.64
CA SER A 124 5.21 9.66 11.85
C SER A 124 6.03 10.03 13.08
N SER A 125 7.36 10.15 12.94
CA SER A 125 8.32 10.38 14.03
C SER A 125 8.21 9.41 15.23
N GLN A 126 7.46 8.30 15.08
CA GLN A 126 7.31 7.27 16.12
C GLN A 126 8.40 6.20 16.03
N ILE A 127 9.04 6.10 14.87
CA ILE A 127 10.04 5.07 14.57
C ILE A 127 11.38 5.76 14.33
N PRO A 128 12.47 5.29 14.97
CA PRO A 128 13.79 5.88 14.81
C PRO A 128 14.37 5.63 13.40
N PRO A 129 15.20 6.55 12.86
CA PRO A 129 15.79 6.42 11.53
C PRO A 129 16.56 5.13 11.25
N TYR A 130 17.15 4.48 12.26
CA TYR A 130 17.84 3.20 12.05
C TYR A 130 16.92 2.11 11.48
N ALA A 131 15.59 2.22 11.64
CA ALA A 131 14.65 1.25 11.08
C ALA A 131 14.71 1.19 9.54
N LEU A 132 15.13 2.27 8.87
CA LEU A 132 15.32 2.30 7.41
C LEU A 132 16.32 1.23 6.95
N PHE A 133 17.38 1.01 7.72
CA PHE A 133 18.41 0.00 7.43
C PHE A 133 17.81 -1.41 7.37
N PHE A 134 17.04 -1.79 8.39
CA PHE A 134 16.42 -3.11 8.44
C PHE A 134 15.38 -3.29 7.34
N MET A 135 14.61 -2.25 7.02
CA MET A 135 13.66 -2.30 5.92
C MET A 135 14.34 -2.59 4.58
N CYS A 136 15.45 -1.93 4.26
CA CYS A 136 16.19 -2.18 3.01
C CYS A 136 16.79 -3.59 2.96
N ILE A 137 17.48 -4.02 4.03
CA ILE A 137 18.21 -5.30 4.01
C ILE A 137 17.26 -6.51 4.05
N MET A 138 16.12 -6.40 4.74
CA MET A 138 15.15 -7.50 4.82
C MET A 138 14.21 -7.57 3.60
N SER A 139 14.45 -6.78 2.55
CA SER A 139 13.55 -6.65 1.39
C SER A 139 13.73 -7.69 0.29
N TYR A 140 14.47 -8.80 0.50
CA TYR A 140 14.70 -9.82 -0.53
C TYR A 140 13.43 -10.26 -1.29
N ARG A 141 12.34 -10.53 -0.56
CA ARG A 141 11.06 -10.91 -1.18
C ARG A 141 10.45 -9.76 -1.99
N VAL A 142 10.59 -8.53 -1.50
CA VAL A 142 10.11 -7.31 -2.18
C VAL A 142 10.87 -7.10 -3.48
N HIS A 143 12.20 -7.17 -3.48
CA HIS A 143 13.01 -7.08 -4.70
C HIS A 143 12.59 -8.12 -5.73
N SER A 144 12.36 -9.35 -5.28
CA SER A 144 11.90 -10.43 -6.16
C SER A 144 10.50 -10.17 -6.75
N ILE A 145 9.56 -9.64 -5.97
CA ILE A 145 8.21 -9.29 -6.42
C ILE A 145 8.25 -8.15 -7.46
N TYR A 146 9.02 -7.09 -7.19
CA TYR A 146 9.10 -5.93 -8.07
C TYR A 146 9.94 -6.23 -9.32
N LEU A 147 11.18 -6.69 -9.16
CA LEU A 147 12.19 -6.69 -10.23
C LEU A 147 12.26 -8.00 -11.02
N LEU A 148 11.83 -9.12 -10.43
CA LEU A 148 12.01 -10.45 -11.04
C LEU A 148 10.70 -11.11 -11.48
N ARG A 149 9.56 -10.68 -10.94
CA ARG A 149 8.23 -11.24 -11.25
C ARG A 149 7.26 -10.26 -11.89
N LEU A 150 7.51 -8.95 -11.75
CA LEU A 150 6.71 -7.87 -12.36
C LEU A 150 5.21 -7.95 -12.02
N PHE A 151 4.90 -8.28 -10.76
CA PHE A 151 3.52 -8.47 -10.29
C PHE A 151 2.70 -7.17 -10.29
N ASN A 152 1.38 -7.33 -10.35
CA ASN A 152 0.44 -6.20 -10.28
C ASN A 152 0.40 -5.54 -8.89
N ASP A 153 0.68 -6.30 -7.83
CA ASP A 153 0.68 -5.83 -6.43
C ASP A 153 1.52 -4.57 -6.18
N PRO A 154 2.80 -4.50 -6.63
CA PRO A 154 3.60 -3.28 -6.64
C PRO A 154 2.85 -2.00 -7.04
N VAL A 155 2.11 -2.04 -8.15
CA VAL A 155 1.40 -0.86 -8.68
C VAL A 155 0.29 -0.44 -7.72
N ALA A 156 -0.51 -1.40 -7.24
CA ALA A 156 -1.59 -1.12 -6.29
C ALA A 156 -1.05 -0.55 -4.97
N MET A 157 0.08 -1.09 -4.48
CA MET A 157 0.73 -0.62 -3.25
C MET A 157 1.32 0.78 -3.41
N LEU A 158 1.87 1.14 -4.58
CA LEU A 158 2.33 2.49 -4.86
C LEU A 158 1.20 3.52 -4.65
N PHE A 159 0.03 3.27 -5.24
CA PHE A 159 -1.14 4.14 -5.08
C PHE A 159 -1.61 4.23 -3.63
N LEU A 160 -1.60 3.12 -2.89
CA LEU A 160 -1.93 3.13 -1.47
C LEU A 160 -0.95 3.98 -0.64
N TYR A 161 0.36 3.79 -0.82
CA TYR A 161 1.34 4.59 -0.07
C TYR A 161 1.33 6.07 -0.48
N ALA A 162 1.04 6.36 -1.74
CA ALA A 162 0.82 7.73 -2.21
C ALA A 162 -0.43 8.35 -1.56
N SER A 163 -1.51 7.58 -1.43
CA SER A 163 -2.72 7.97 -0.70
C SER A 163 -2.40 8.32 0.75
N VAL A 164 -1.68 7.46 1.46
CA VAL A 164 -1.27 7.71 2.86
C VAL A 164 -0.43 8.98 2.96
N ASN A 165 0.53 9.19 2.05
CA ASN A 165 1.31 10.43 2.00
C ASN A 165 0.41 11.67 1.82
N ALA A 166 -0.52 11.64 0.88
CA ALA A 166 -1.45 12.74 0.66
C ALA A 166 -2.29 13.04 1.93
N LEU A 167 -2.77 12.00 2.62
CA LEU A 167 -3.48 12.14 3.89
C LEU A 167 -2.61 12.78 4.98
N LEU A 168 -1.34 12.38 5.10
CA LEU A 168 -0.40 12.98 6.06
C LEU A 168 -0.14 14.47 5.81
N TYR A 169 -0.30 14.94 4.57
CA TYR A 169 -0.23 16.35 4.20
C TYR A 169 -1.61 17.05 4.16
N ASN A 170 -2.65 16.46 4.77
CA ASN A 170 -4.02 16.97 4.80
C ASN A 170 -4.66 17.16 3.41
N ARG A 171 -4.19 16.45 2.38
CA ARG A 171 -4.74 16.46 1.01
C ARG A 171 -5.72 15.30 0.83
N PHE A 172 -6.86 15.36 1.52
CA PHE A 172 -7.83 14.27 1.61
C PHE A 172 -8.46 13.85 0.27
N THR A 173 -8.81 14.79 -0.61
CA THR A 173 -9.32 14.46 -1.95
C THR A 173 -8.29 13.70 -2.79
N VAL A 174 -7.04 14.17 -2.81
CA VAL A 174 -5.95 13.47 -3.51
C VAL A 174 -5.72 12.08 -2.91
N GLY A 175 -5.75 11.98 -1.57
CA GLY A 175 -5.67 10.70 -0.87
C GLY A 175 -6.79 9.74 -1.27
N SER A 176 -8.02 10.21 -1.38
CA SER A 176 -9.19 9.42 -1.75
C SER A 176 -9.14 8.95 -3.21
N ILE A 177 -8.77 9.84 -4.12
CA ILE A 177 -8.57 9.51 -5.54
C ILE A 177 -7.47 8.44 -5.68
N LEU A 178 -6.31 8.63 -5.04
CA LEU A 178 -5.20 7.67 -5.08
C LEU A 178 -5.59 6.32 -4.44
N PHE A 179 -6.34 6.33 -3.34
CA PHE A 179 -6.84 5.10 -2.72
C PHE A 179 -7.73 4.33 -3.69
N SER A 180 -8.66 5.02 -4.35
CA SER A 180 -9.55 4.42 -5.34
C SER A 180 -8.79 3.91 -6.58
N LEU A 181 -7.76 4.63 -7.06
CA LEU A 181 -6.88 4.12 -8.12
C LEU A 181 -6.14 2.85 -7.70
N GLY A 182 -5.72 2.74 -6.44
CA GLY A 182 -5.16 1.49 -5.90
C GLY A 182 -6.17 0.33 -5.95
N VAL A 183 -7.41 0.58 -5.53
CA VAL A 183 -8.51 -0.40 -5.62
C VAL A 183 -8.78 -0.80 -7.06
N SER A 184 -8.76 0.13 -8.01
CA SER A 184 -9.01 -0.17 -9.42
C SER A 184 -7.89 -0.97 -10.09
N VAL A 185 -6.69 -0.99 -9.52
CA VAL A 185 -5.59 -1.88 -9.95
C VAL A 185 -5.70 -3.25 -9.30
N LYS A 186 -5.99 -3.31 -7.99
CA LYS A 186 -6.17 -4.56 -7.26
C LYS A 186 -7.14 -4.39 -6.10
N MET A 187 -8.19 -5.21 -6.06
CA MET A 187 -9.23 -5.13 -5.02
C MET A 187 -8.70 -5.31 -3.59
N ASN A 188 -7.55 -5.97 -3.40
CA ASN A 188 -6.95 -6.20 -2.08
C ASN A 188 -6.66 -4.91 -1.30
N ILE A 189 -6.59 -3.76 -1.98
CA ILE A 189 -6.47 -2.45 -1.32
C ILE A 189 -7.68 -2.16 -0.41
N LEU A 190 -8.85 -2.78 -0.65
CA LEU A 190 -10.01 -2.69 0.24
C LEU A 190 -9.74 -3.21 1.66
N LEU A 191 -8.71 -4.04 1.87
CA LEU A 191 -8.30 -4.45 3.22
C LEU A 191 -7.83 -3.26 4.08
N PHE A 192 -7.43 -2.15 3.46
CA PHE A 192 -7.03 -0.92 4.14
C PHE A 192 -8.22 0.05 4.34
N LEU A 193 -9.39 -0.26 3.78
CA LEU A 193 -10.58 0.60 3.84
C LEU A 193 -11.01 0.94 5.28
N PRO A 194 -11.02 0.00 6.26
CA PRO A 194 -11.39 0.35 7.64
C PRO A 194 -10.47 1.42 8.24
N GLY A 195 -9.16 1.30 8.03
CA GLY A 195 -8.19 2.30 8.51
C GLY A 195 -8.37 3.65 7.81
N PHE A 196 -8.58 3.62 6.50
CA PHE A 196 -8.85 4.80 5.69
C PHE A 196 -10.13 5.55 6.16
N LEU A 197 -11.22 4.83 6.38
CA LEU A 197 -12.49 5.39 6.88
C LEU A 197 -12.33 6.01 8.26
N ILE A 198 -11.61 5.35 9.18
CA ILE A 198 -11.33 5.91 10.51
C ILE A 198 -10.61 7.24 10.40
N VAL A 199 -9.60 7.34 9.52
CA VAL A 199 -8.84 8.59 9.31
C VAL A 199 -9.76 9.70 8.76
N LEU A 200 -10.59 9.40 7.77
CA LEU A 200 -11.52 10.38 7.19
C LEU A 200 -12.55 10.86 8.22
N VAL A 201 -13.23 9.94 8.91
CA VAL A 201 -14.25 10.31 9.91
C VAL A 201 -13.62 11.11 11.05
N TRP A 202 -12.41 10.74 11.48
CA TRP A 202 -11.72 11.43 12.55
C TRP A 202 -11.31 12.86 12.18
N HIS A 203 -10.75 13.07 10.98
CA HIS A 203 -10.22 14.38 10.59
C HIS A 203 -11.25 15.29 9.93
N LYS A 204 -12.25 14.73 9.25
CA LYS A 204 -13.21 15.48 8.43
C LYS A 204 -14.67 15.32 8.86
N GLY A 205 -14.96 14.39 9.77
CA GLY A 205 -16.32 14.08 10.17
C GLY A 205 -17.07 13.28 9.11
N ILE A 206 -18.31 12.92 9.43
CA ILE A 206 -19.10 11.96 8.63
C ILE A 206 -19.49 12.55 7.26
N LEU A 207 -19.93 13.81 7.20
CA LEU A 207 -20.44 14.41 5.98
C LEU A 207 -19.36 14.55 4.89
N GLU A 208 -18.20 15.09 5.25
CA GLU A 208 -17.06 15.17 4.32
C GLU A 208 -16.52 13.78 3.95
N THR A 209 -16.57 12.82 4.87
CA THR A 209 -16.22 11.42 4.56
C THR A 209 -17.11 10.86 3.45
N ILE A 210 -18.42 11.12 3.49
CA ILE A 210 -19.33 10.73 2.41
C ILE A 210 -18.90 11.39 1.10
N GLY A 211 -18.54 12.68 1.12
CA GLY A 211 -18.00 13.38 -0.05
C GLY A 211 -16.77 12.68 -0.64
N HIS A 212 -15.80 12.32 0.19
CA HIS A 212 -14.59 11.59 -0.23
C HIS A 212 -14.90 10.17 -0.73
N LEU A 213 -15.93 9.50 -0.19
CA LEU A 213 -16.39 8.22 -0.72
C LEU A 213 -17.07 8.38 -2.08
N CYS A 214 -17.78 9.47 -2.32
CA CYS A 214 -18.28 9.82 -3.64
C CYS A 214 -17.13 10.05 -4.64
N GLU A 215 -16.06 10.73 -4.24
CA GLU A 215 -14.84 10.87 -5.08
C GLU A 215 -14.27 9.50 -5.44
N CYS A 216 -14.13 8.59 -4.47
CA CYS A 216 -13.69 7.22 -4.72
C CYS A 216 -14.61 6.50 -5.71
N PHE A 217 -15.92 6.62 -5.54
CA PHE A 217 -16.91 5.99 -6.40
C PHE A 217 -16.86 6.53 -7.83
N ILE A 218 -16.72 7.84 -8.01
CA ILE A 218 -16.55 8.48 -9.33
C ILE A 218 -15.32 7.93 -10.04
N VAL A 219 -14.20 7.74 -9.34
CA VAL A 219 -13.00 7.11 -9.92
C VAL A 219 -13.29 5.68 -10.38
N GLN A 220 -13.99 4.87 -9.58
CA GLN A 220 -14.35 3.49 -9.97
C GLN A 220 -15.27 3.47 -11.20
N LEU A 221 -16.24 4.37 -11.28
CA LEU A 221 -17.10 4.51 -12.45
C LEU A 221 -16.30 4.94 -13.68
N ALA A 222 -15.46 5.97 -13.56
CA ALA A 222 -14.65 6.49 -14.67
C ALA A 222 -13.71 5.41 -15.23
N VAL A 223 -13.00 4.69 -14.36
CA VAL A 223 -12.08 3.62 -14.76
C VAL A 223 -12.85 2.39 -15.27
N GLY A 224 -13.98 2.04 -14.66
CA GLY A 224 -14.78 0.87 -15.05
C GLY A 224 -15.68 1.11 -16.27
N THR A 225 -15.85 2.36 -16.71
CA THR A 225 -16.86 2.80 -17.69
C THR A 225 -17.03 1.85 -18.89
N PRO A 226 -16.00 1.54 -19.70
CA PRO A 226 -16.21 0.75 -20.91
C PRO A 226 -16.71 -0.68 -20.62
N PHE A 227 -16.32 -1.25 -19.48
CA PHE A 227 -16.72 -2.60 -19.09
C PHE A 227 -18.11 -2.62 -18.42
N LEU A 228 -18.41 -1.58 -17.63
CA LEU A 228 -19.73 -1.41 -17.02
C LEU A 228 -20.83 -1.23 -18.07
N PHE A 229 -20.56 -0.48 -19.14
CA PHE A 229 -21.52 -0.31 -20.22
C PHE A 229 -21.65 -1.52 -21.16
N HIS A 230 -20.60 -2.34 -21.29
CA HIS A 230 -20.62 -3.52 -22.14
C HIS A 230 -21.23 -4.74 -21.45
N ASN A 231 -20.66 -5.15 -20.30
CA ASN A 231 -21.13 -6.26 -19.49
C ASN A 231 -20.77 -6.02 -18.01
N ALA A 232 -21.61 -5.24 -17.31
CA ALA A 232 -21.38 -4.88 -15.92
C ALA A 232 -21.27 -6.10 -14.99
N TRP A 233 -22.06 -7.15 -15.25
CA TRP A 233 -22.06 -8.35 -14.41
C TRP A 233 -20.75 -9.11 -14.53
N ALA A 234 -20.27 -9.38 -15.75
CA ALA A 234 -18.98 -10.04 -15.97
C ALA A 234 -17.84 -9.23 -15.35
N TYR A 235 -17.86 -7.90 -15.50
CA TYR A 235 -16.85 -7.03 -14.90
C TYR A 235 -16.83 -7.13 -13.38
N VAL A 236 -17.95 -6.87 -12.71
CA VAL A 236 -18.00 -6.81 -11.25
C VAL A 236 -17.75 -8.18 -10.63
N SER A 237 -18.34 -9.25 -11.19
CA SER A 237 -18.17 -10.61 -10.66
C SER A 237 -16.76 -11.17 -10.84
N SER A 238 -16.03 -10.75 -11.89
CA SER A 238 -14.65 -11.17 -12.12
C SER A 238 -13.64 -10.32 -11.34
N ALA A 239 -13.76 -8.99 -11.42
CA ALA A 239 -12.83 -8.04 -10.82
C ALA A 239 -12.93 -7.95 -9.29
N PHE A 240 -14.14 -8.14 -8.73
CA PHE A 240 -14.42 -8.04 -7.29
C PHE A 240 -14.92 -9.38 -6.72
N ASN A 241 -14.25 -10.48 -7.10
CA ASN A 241 -14.62 -11.82 -6.67
C ASN A 241 -14.10 -12.16 -5.26
N PHE A 242 -14.93 -11.91 -4.23
CA PHE A 242 -14.63 -12.28 -2.84
C PHE A 242 -14.68 -13.79 -2.57
N GLY A 243 -15.24 -14.59 -3.49
CA GLY A 243 -15.35 -16.04 -3.36
C GLY A 243 -14.13 -16.81 -3.87
N ARG A 244 -13.14 -16.13 -4.45
CA ARG A 244 -11.96 -16.80 -5.01
C ARG A 244 -11.12 -17.44 -3.90
N GLN A 245 -10.80 -18.71 -4.09
CA GLN A 245 -9.93 -19.47 -3.21
C GLN A 245 -8.50 -19.48 -3.74
N PHE A 246 -7.54 -19.42 -2.83
CA PHE A 246 -6.14 -19.65 -3.19
C PHE A 246 -5.93 -21.13 -3.50
N MET A 247 -5.18 -21.42 -4.56
CA MET A 247 -4.83 -22.80 -4.87
C MET A 247 -3.69 -23.24 -3.96
N TYR A 248 -3.78 -24.45 -3.41
CA TYR A 248 -2.75 -25.00 -2.52
C TYR A 248 -1.37 -25.08 -3.19
N ILE A 249 -1.31 -25.29 -4.51
CA ILE A 249 -0.06 -25.32 -5.26
C ILE A 249 0.73 -24.00 -5.16
N TRP A 250 0.05 -22.87 -5.00
CA TRP A 250 0.67 -21.54 -4.98
C TRP A 250 0.94 -21.02 -3.55
N THR A 251 0.57 -21.79 -2.52
CA THR A 251 0.80 -21.34 -1.13
C THR A 251 2.23 -21.58 -0.70
N VAL A 252 2.92 -20.50 -0.33
CA VAL A 252 4.28 -20.57 0.23
C VAL A 252 4.21 -20.64 1.76
N ASN A 253 3.43 -19.75 2.39
CA ASN A 253 3.39 -19.64 3.85
C ASN A 253 2.58 -20.78 4.50
N TRP A 254 1.63 -21.40 3.79
CA TRP A 254 0.79 -22.49 4.33
C TRP A 254 1.19 -23.87 3.82
N ARG A 255 2.38 -24.01 3.20
CA ARG A 255 2.84 -25.27 2.60
C ARG A 255 3.05 -26.39 3.63
N PHE A 256 3.13 -26.04 4.91
CA PHE A 256 3.23 -26.99 6.02
C PHE A 256 1.87 -27.64 6.38
N LEU A 257 0.75 -27.07 5.95
CA LEU A 257 -0.57 -27.63 6.19
C LEU A 257 -0.92 -28.66 5.10
N PRO A 258 -1.60 -29.78 5.43
CA PRO A 258 -2.17 -30.64 4.41
C PRO A 258 -3.14 -29.88 3.49
N GLU A 259 -3.17 -30.25 2.21
CA GLU A 259 -4.06 -29.63 1.22
C GLU A 259 -5.54 -29.70 1.63
N SER A 260 -5.95 -30.81 2.25
CA SER A 260 -7.30 -31.01 2.77
C SER A 260 -7.70 -29.98 3.85
N VAL A 261 -6.74 -29.55 4.66
CA VAL A 261 -6.94 -28.52 5.69
C VAL A 261 -6.94 -27.13 5.06
N PHE A 262 -6.01 -26.88 4.14
CA PHE A 262 -5.90 -25.58 3.48
C PHE A 262 -7.15 -25.23 2.66
N LEU A 263 -7.73 -26.20 1.97
CA LEU A 263 -8.94 -26.00 1.16
C LEU A 263 -10.25 -26.04 2.00
N ASP A 264 -10.18 -26.37 3.29
CA ASP A 264 -11.36 -26.42 4.15
C ASP A 264 -11.95 -25.01 4.36
N ARG A 265 -13.23 -24.86 4.06
CA ARG A 265 -13.98 -23.60 4.30
C ARG A 265 -13.97 -23.20 5.77
N ARG A 266 -13.94 -24.16 6.70
CA ARG A 266 -13.88 -23.91 8.14
C ARG A 266 -12.57 -23.21 8.50
N PHE A 267 -11.46 -23.67 7.92
CA PHE A 267 -10.14 -23.08 8.12
C PHE A 267 -10.10 -21.63 7.63
N HIS A 268 -10.60 -21.36 6.41
CA HIS A 268 -10.72 -20.00 5.89
C HIS A 268 -11.59 -19.08 6.77
N MET A 269 -12.72 -19.59 7.29
CA MET A 269 -13.58 -18.83 8.22
C MET A 269 -12.89 -18.53 9.55
N ILE A 270 -12.13 -19.47 10.11
CA ILE A 270 -11.34 -19.24 11.33
C ILE A 270 -10.30 -18.14 11.10
N LEU A 271 -9.58 -18.18 9.98
CA LEU A 271 -8.61 -17.14 9.63
C LEU A 271 -9.26 -15.76 9.52
N LEU A 272 -10.45 -15.69 8.90
CA LEU A 272 -11.21 -14.45 8.78
C LEU A 272 -11.65 -13.93 10.15
N ILE A 273 -12.19 -14.79 11.03
CA ILE A 273 -12.59 -14.41 12.38
C ILE A 273 -11.39 -13.90 13.17
N LEU A 274 -10.25 -14.60 13.14
CA LEU A 274 -9.03 -14.16 13.82
C LEU A 274 -8.56 -12.79 13.30
N HIS A 275 -8.63 -12.56 12.00
CA HIS A 275 -8.30 -11.27 11.39
C HIS A 275 -9.24 -10.15 11.90
N LEU A 276 -10.56 -10.37 11.88
CA LEU A 276 -11.54 -9.40 12.38
C LEU A 276 -11.37 -9.13 13.88
N CYS A 277 -11.09 -10.15 14.68
CA CYS A 277 -10.79 -9.99 16.10
C CYS A 277 -9.53 -9.13 16.31
N MET A 278 -8.47 -9.34 15.53
CA MET A 278 -7.25 -8.53 15.59
C MET A 278 -7.53 -7.07 15.21
N LEU A 279 -8.30 -6.82 14.13
CA LEU A 279 -8.71 -5.47 13.76
C LEU A 279 -9.52 -4.80 14.87
N PHE A 280 -10.44 -5.52 15.50
CA PHE A 280 -11.22 -5.03 16.64
C PHE A 280 -10.32 -4.67 17.83
N VAL A 281 -9.33 -5.51 18.17
CA VAL A 281 -8.37 -5.22 19.24
C VAL A 281 -7.57 -3.95 18.95
N PHE A 282 -7.09 -3.77 17.71
CA PHE A 282 -6.39 -2.55 17.31
C PHE A 282 -7.29 -1.32 17.35
N PHE A 283 -8.53 -1.44 16.87
CA PHE A 283 -9.52 -0.38 16.93
C PHE A 283 -9.85 0.02 18.38
N TRP A 284 -10.06 -0.95 19.26
CA TRP A 284 -10.27 -0.72 20.68
C TRP A 284 -9.07 -0.03 21.35
N LYS A 285 -7.84 -0.49 21.05
CA LYS A 285 -6.61 0.14 21.55
C LYS A 285 -6.47 1.57 21.05
N PHE A 286 -6.80 1.83 19.78
CA PHE A 286 -6.83 3.16 19.19
C PHE A 286 -7.80 4.08 19.93
N ILE A 287 -9.06 3.67 20.14
CA ILE A 287 -10.05 4.44 20.91
C ILE A 287 -9.55 4.74 22.33
N ARG A 288 -8.98 3.75 23.03
CA ARG A 288 -8.43 3.97 24.39
C ARG A 288 -7.26 4.95 24.42
N SER A 289 -6.40 4.91 23.40
CA SER A 289 -5.31 5.88 23.25
C SER A 289 -5.86 7.30 23.10
N LEU A 290 -6.93 7.47 22.32
CA LEU A 290 -7.61 8.76 22.11
C LEU A 290 -8.28 9.29 23.38
N SER A 291 -8.96 8.42 24.13
CA SER A 291 -9.57 8.76 25.43
C SER A 291 -8.52 9.24 26.45
N LYS A 292 -7.37 8.56 26.51
CA LYS A 292 -6.25 9.01 27.36
C LYS A 292 -5.68 10.35 26.91
N PHE A 293 -5.60 10.63 25.60
CA PHE A 293 -5.10 11.90 25.08
C PHE A 293 -6.03 13.07 25.43
N HIS A 294 -7.36 12.90 25.30
CA HIS A 294 -8.35 13.89 25.70
C HIS A 294 -8.30 14.17 27.21
N VAL A 295 -8.25 13.13 28.06
CA VAL A 295 -8.14 13.30 29.51
C VAL A 295 -6.83 13.99 29.91
N THR A 296 -5.72 13.67 29.26
CA THR A 296 -4.41 14.30 29.55
C THR A 296 -4.40 15.77 29.14
N CYS A 297 -4.92 16.13 27.96
CA CYS A 297 -5.08 17.53 27.56
C CYS A 297 -6.03 18.29 28.49
N PHE A 298 -7.14 17.68 28.91
CA PHE A 298 -8.10 18.30 29.83
C PHE A 298 -7.49 18.53 31.23
N VAL A 299 -6.72 17.57 31.75
CA VAL A 299 -5.99 17.69 33.02
C VAL A 299 -4.85 18.72 32.93
N VAL A 300 -4.17 18.82 31.79
CA VAL A 300 -3.14 19.84 31.54
C VAL A 300 -3.77 21.23 31.44
N ILE A 301 -4.90 21.38 30.74
CA ILE A 301 -5.65 22.64 30.68
C ILE A 301 -6.13 23.04 32.08
N ILE A 302 -6.75 22.14 32.85
CA ILE A 302 -7.17 22.40 34.24
C ILE A 302 -5.96 22.79 35.11
N LYS A 303 -4.81 22.11 34.98
CA LYS A 303 -3.60 22.47 35.72
C LYS A 303 -3.09 23.86 35.36
N ILE A 304 -3.04 24.20 34.07
CA ILE A 304 -2.61 25.52 33.60
C ILE A 304 -3.59 26.61 34.08
N THR A 305 -4.90 26.36 34.01
CA THR A 305 -5.93 27.30 34.51
C THR A 305 -5.85 27.45 36.04
N SER A 306 -5.59 26.37 36.79
CA SER A 306 -5.41 26.45 38.25
C SER A 306 -4.15 27.20 38.69
N LEU A 307 -3.05 27.09 37.92
CA LEU A 307 -1.81 27.83 38.16
C LEU A 307 -1.97 29.32 37.87
N LEU A 308 -2.76 29.68 36.85
CA LEU A 308 -3.09 31.07 36.54
C LEU A 308 -3.95 31.70 37.65
N VAL A 309 -4.94 30.98 38.18
CA VAL A 309 -5.80 31.45 39.27
C VAL A 309 -5.03 31.66 40.58
N HIS A 310 -4.07 30.78 40.90
CA HIS A 310 -3.21 30.96 42.09
C HIS A 310 -2.18 32.10 41.94
N SER A 311 -1.79 32.46 40.70
CA SER A 311 -0.90 33.60 40.45
C SER A 311 -1.62 34.96 40.58
N SER A 312 -2.94 34.98 40.40
CA SER A 312 -3.78 36.19 40.55
C SER A 312 -4.25 36.48 41.99
N THR A 313 -4.04 35.56 42.93
CA THR A 313 -4.49 35.69 44.33
C THR A 313 -3.37 36.05 45.33
N ASN A 314 -2.14 36.28 44.87
CA ASN A 314 -1.00 36.67 45.72
C ASN A 314 -0.54 38.13 45.48
N ILE A 315 -1.43 38.98 44.97
CA ILE A 315 -1.23 40.43 44.93
C ILE A 315 -2.28 41.05 45.85
N SER A 316 -2.03 40.96 47.16
CA SER A 316 -2.66 41.79 48.19
C SER A 316 -1.69 41.93 49.35
#